data_AF-A0A317F6Z3-F1
#
_entry.id   AF-A0A317F6Z3-F1
#
_cell.length_a   1.000
_cell.length_b   1.000
_cell.length_c   1.000
_cell.angle_alpha   90.00
_cell.angle_beta   90.00
_cell.angle_gamma   90.00
#
_symmetry.space_group_name_H-M   'P 1'
#
loop_
_entity.id
_entity.type
_entity.pdbx_description
1 polymer ?
#
loop_
_entity_poly.entity_id
_entity_poly.type
_entity_poly.pdbx_seq_one_letter_code
_entity_poly.pdbx_strand_id
1 'polypeptide(L)'
;MAARIDDLMVLGQNISKTDLAKYLRDREAVLPRDFGGLGDGAANDRAAIQACFDRAAADGKFAVVPPGTWNVDAGVTLGGGARGLIMQGVIQYTGAANAPATVLTLGDGGTTRNGEKLYLNLQVTRQIQSDWLSEADIGILARNLDSSLLDLRLVSGFTIGLRTLGDGRGFEDTTLILGRILNNRFGLDAHCGTATAWNTSIRYYGGHFACATGINPTLDRFGVRFSRQAGAYNNHNRHIFDGPNFELRQLDPNVAIPFLNETSGTAIIARGMRMEACSPLAARHTGAATDCEYEVAWAQTYVIGIDYTATATRAGNGVFNRHRAPASRLTRLLANIPNLRAAAFRHSNTEIGVEGACIIATSTTTETAMAALSWNGLDGIAATGRGLLLNANRGVAFVVQTTHAKEFALAHWLVGGADGGRLCVRCFDGAGTVRENQPQDVLASGTTMQWDTASKSWQAGAVMQDSSLNRRQTVRLGAGVAFAQIGIIGFDGQIELEALRLYGLPEDAPAILYGCPSLPAGTRTLALETSWDLPSLGPGATANVDVTVPGARRGDFADASLDTSSIAFVLDCHVWSNNSVRVTARNVSASTVDLAAAPLAVQVVKRRVP
;
A
#
# COMPACT_ATOMS: atom_id res chain seq x y z
N MET A 1 -44.84 -42.60 7.53
CA MET A 1 -43.38 -42.84 7.55
C MET A 1 -42.96 -42.76 9.02
N ALA A 2 -42.27 -43.76 9.56
CA ALA A 2 -41.84 -43.73 10.96
C ALA A 2 -40.94 -42.50 11.18
N ALA A 3 -41.36 -41.59 12.06
CA ALA A 3 -40.65 -40.34 12.34
C ALA A 3 -39.67 -40.51 13.52
N ARG A 4 -39.82 -41.59 14.31
CA ARG A 4 -39.01 -41.89 15.50
C ARG A 4 -38.63 -43.36 15.52
N ILE A 5 -37.50 -43.69 16.14
CA ILE A 5 -37.06 -45.08 16.33
C ILE A 5 -38.11 -45.90 17.09
N ASP A 6 -38.87 -45.26 17.96
CA ASP A 6 -39.96 -45.86 18.76
C ASP A 6 -41.13 -46.34 17.89
N ASP A 7 -41.28 -45.81 16.67
CA ASP A 7 -42.26 -46.29 15.69
C ASP A 7 -41.83 -47.61 15.04
N LEU A 8 -40.56 -48.03 15.22
CA LEU A 8 -39.95 -49.22 14.64
C LEU A 8 -39.54 -50.26 15.69
N MET A 9 -39.20 -49.83 16.90
CA MET A 9 -38.81 -50.69 18.02
C MET A 9 -39.92 -50.76 19.07
N VAL A 10 -41.04 -51.38 18.72
CA VAL A 10 -42.18 -51.61 19.62
C VAL A 10 -41.98 -52.90 20.42
N LEU A 11 -42.06 -52.82 21.73
CA LEU A 11 -41.88 -53.96 22.63
C LEU A 11 -42.88 -55.10 22.29
N GLY A 12 -42.37 -56.32 22.11
CA GLY A 12 -43.20 -57.49 21.80
C GLY A 12 -43.63 -57.63 20.33
N GLN A 13 -43.21 -56.73 19.43
CA GLN A 13 -43.45 -56.85 17.99
C GLN A 13 -42.20 -57.29 17.22
N ASN A 14 -42.42 -57.97 16.09
CA ASN A 14 -41.34 -58.33 15.17
C ASN A 14 -40.83 -57.07 14.45
N ILE A 15 -39.51 -56.86 14.49
CA ILE A 15 -38.86 -55.70 13.84
C ILE A 15 -38.72 -55.96 12.35
N SER A 16 -39.22 -55.04 11.52
CA SER A 16 -38.96 -55.02 10.08
C SER A 16 -37.49 -54.65 9.84
N LYS A 17 -36.69 -55.63 9.40
CA LYS A 17 -35.29 -55.39 9.03
C LYS A 17 -35.16 -54.34 7.93
N THR A 18 -36.11 -54.29 7.01
CA THR A 18 -36.15 -53.32 5.91
C THR A 18 -36.40 -51.91 6.41
N ASP A 19 -37.38 -51.72 7.31
CA ASP A 19 -37.74 -50.38 7.80
C ASP A 19 -36.73 -49.86 8.82
N LEU A 20 -36.15 -50.74 9.64
CA LEU A 20 -35.04 -50.37 10.52
C LEU A 20 -33.80 -49.98 9.69
N ALA A 21 -33.46 -50.74 8.66
CA ALA A 21 -32.35 -50.39 7.74
C ALA A 21 -32.63 -49.08 7.00
N LYS A 22 -33.88 -48.80 6.65
CA LYS A 22 -34.30 -47.55 6.03
C LYS A 22 -34.23 -46.37 7.01
N TYR A 23 -34.71 -46.52 8.24
CA TYR A 23 -34.61 -45.50 9.28
C TYR A 23 -33.17 -45.14 9.65
N LEU A 24 -32.31 -46.16 9.78
CA LEU A 24 -30.88 -45.94 10.03
C LEU A 24 -30.20 -45.27 8.82
N ARG A 25 -30.63 -45.58 7.60
CA ARG A 25 -30.21 -44.91 6.36
C ARG A 25 -30.72 -43.47 6.27
N ASP A 26 -31.90 -43.20 6.79
CA ASP A 26 -32.58 -41.90 6.76
C ASP A 26 -32.09 -40.95 7.88
N ARG A 27 -31.12 -41.35 8.70
CA ARG A 27 -30.41 -40.45 9.63
C ARG A 27 -29.96 -39.19 8.90
N GLU A 28 -30.07 -38.04 9.58
CA GLU A 28 -29.70 -36.73 9.01
C GLU A 28 -28.18 -36.60 8.78
N ALA A 29 -27.39 -37.39 9.51
CA ALA A 29 -25.94 -37.39 9.46
C ALA A 29 -25.36 -38.80 9.25
N VAL A 30 -24.22 -38.86 8.54
CA VAL A 30 -23.43 -40.05 8.25
C VAL A 30 -22.16 -40.04 9.10
N LEU A 31 -21.79 -41.18 9.70
CA LEU A 31 -20.65 -41.29 10.62
C LEU A 31 -19.60 -42.28 10.09
N PRO A 32 -18.29 -42.04 10.27
CA PRO A 32 -17.25 -43.05 9.98
C PRO A 32 -17.43 -44.36 10.76
N ARG A 33 -18.08 -44.32 11.94
CA ARG A 33 -18.41 -45.52 12.73
C ARG A 33 -19.38 -46.46 12.02
N ASP A 34 -20.23 -45.94 11.14
CA ASP A 34 -21.13 -46.76 10.31
C ASP A 34 -20.34 -47.62 9.30
N PHE A 35 -19.04 -47.32 9.12
CA PHE A 35 -18.11 -47.99 8.20
C PHE A 35 -16.92 -48.63 8.93
N GLY A 36 -17.03 -48.87 10.24
CA GLY A 36 -16.02 -49.58 11.03
C GLY A 36 -14.85 -48.73 11.54
N GLY A 37 -14.91 -47.40 11.42
CA GLY A 37 -13.89 -46.52 11.98
C GLY A 37 -13.94 -46.46 13.52
N LEU A 38 -12.78 -46.40 14.16
CA LEU A 38 -12.61 -46.49 15.62
C LEU A 38 -12.40 -45.12 16.27
N GLY A 39 -11.61 -44.23 15.66
CA GLY A 39 -11.30 -42.92 16.23
C GLY A 39 -10.49 -43.00 17.54
N ASP A 40 -9.72 -44.06 17.73
CA ASP A 40 -8.98 -44.37 18.96
C ASP A 40 -7.55 -43.79 19.00
N GLY A 41 -7.12 -43.11 17.93
CA GLY A 41 -5.78 -42.56 17.77
C GLY A 41 -4.70 -43.58 17.48
N ALA A 42 -5.07 -44.85 17.22
CA ALA A 42 -4.15 -45.93 16.87
C ALA A 42 -4.47 -46.52 15.48
N ALA A 43 -5.73 -46.87 15.22
CA ALA A 43 -6.14 -47.47 13.96
C ALA A 43 -6.13 -46.48 12.81
N ASN A 44 -5.81 -46.95 11.60
CA ASN A 44 -5.95 -46.15 10.38
C ASN A 44 -7.42 -46.14 9.94
N ASP A 45 -8.09 -45.01 10.15
CA ASP A 45 -9.51 -44.80 9.89
C ASP A 45 -9.80 -44.25 8.48
N ARG A 46 -8.78 -44.06 7.63
CA ARG A 46 -8.94 -43.43 6.30
C ARG A 46 -10.08 -44.03 5.48
N ALA A 47 -10.14 -45.35 5.37
CA ALA A 47 -11.16 -46.02 4.56
C ALA A 47 -12.58 -45.78 5.09
N ALA A 48 -12.75 -45.80 6.42
CA ALA A 48 -14.03 -45.55 7.07
C ALA A 48 -14.49 -44.08 6.92
N ILE A 49 -13.55 -43.13 7.02
CA ILE A 49 -13.83 -41.71 6.79
C ILE A 49 -14.19 -41.46 5.33
N GLN A 50 -13.45 -42.02 4.37
CA GLN A 50 -13.76 -41.84 2.96
C GLN A 50 -15.13 -42.43 2.61
N ALA A 51 -15.46 -43.64 3.10
CA ALA A 51 -16.77 -44.25 2.86
C ALA A 51 -17.92 -43.41 3.47
N CYS A 52 -17.71 -42.81 4.64
CA CYS A 52 -18.63 -41.85 5.23
C CYS A 52 -18.83 -40.62 4.34
N PHE A 53 -17.73 -40.04 3.83
CA PHE A 53 -17.78 -38.86 2.97
C PHE A 53 -18.45 -39.15 1.62
N ASP A 54 -18.15 -40.28 1.00
CA ASP A 54 -18.78 -40.73 -0.24
C ASP A 54 -20.29 -40.90 -0.07
N ARG A 55 -20.71 -41.53 1.05
CA ARG A 55 -22.12 -41.69 1.41
C ARG A 55 -22.80 -40.34 1.67
N ALA A 56 -22.17 -39.44 2.41
CA ALA A 56 -22.71 -38.11 2.69
C ALA A 56 -22.89 -37.29 1.41
N ALA A 57 -21.94 -37.38 0.47
CA ALA A 57 -22.02 -36.71 -0.81
C ALA A 57 -23.11 -37.28 -1.72
N ALA A 58 -23.24 -38.60 -1.79
CA ALA A 58 -24.27 -39.27 -2.59
C ALA A 58 -25.70 -38.98 -2.09
N ASP A 59 -25.87 -38.92 -0.77
CA ASP A 59 -27.19 -38.76 -0.15
C ASP A 59 -27.55 -37.30 0.16
N GLY A 60 -26.64 -36.34 -0.08
CA GLY A 60 -26.87 -34.92 0.19
C GLY A 60 -26.96 -34.57 1.69
N LYS A 61 -26.20 -35.29 2.53
CA LYS A 61 -26.29 -35.23 4.00
C LYS A 61 -25.07 -34.59 4.65
N PHE A 62 -25.16 -34.38 5.96
CA PHE A 62 -23.99 -34.02 6.76
C PHE A 62 -23.12 -35.25 7.00
N ALA A 63 -21.81 -35.09 6.87
CA ALA A 63 -20.85 -35.99 7.50
C ALA A 63 -20.55 -35.46 8.91
N VAL A 64 -20.46 -36.36 9.89
CA VAL A 64 -20.07 -36.01 11.25
C VAL A 64 -18.90 -36.89 11.67
N VAL A 65 -17.79 -36.27 12.08
CA VAL A 65 -16.63 -36.97 12.65
C VAL A 65 -16.79 -36.95 14.18
N PRO A 66 -17.12 -38.08 14.84
CA PRO A 66 -17.34 -38.13 16.29
C PRO A 66 -16.10 -37.77 17.10
N PRO A 67 -16.23 -37.57 18.43
CA PRO A 67 -15.09 -37.36 19.31
C PRO A 67 -14.09 -38.52 19.20
N GLY A 68 -12.80 -38.17 19.20
CA GLY A 68 -11.70 -39.12 19.03
C GLY A 68 -10.59 -38.56 18.16
N THR A 69 -9.52 -39.34 18.01
CA THR A 69 -8.42 -39.07 17.08
C THR A 69 -8.52 -40.06 15.93
N TRP A 70 -8.74 -39.56 14.74
CA TRP A 70 -9.02 -40.33 13.54
C TRP A 70 -7.80 -40.30 12.64
N ASN A 71 -6.97 -41.36 12.70
CA ASN A 71 -5.73 -41.38 11.95
C ASN A 71 -5.99 -41.66 10.47
N VAL A 72 -5.30 -40.93 9.59
CA VAL A 72 -5.32 -41.17 8.14
C VAL A 72 -3.89 -41.17 7.60
N ASP A 73 -3.54 -42.16 6.80
CA ASP A 73 -2.22 -42.26 6.15
C ASP A 73 -2.16 -41.58 4.78
N ALA A 74 -3.31 -41.14 4.26
CA ALA A 74 -3.47 -40.41 3.02
C ALA A 74 -4.77 -39.59 3.04
N GLY A 75 -4.90 -38.64 2.11
CA GLY A 75 -6.01 -37.70 2.06
C GLY A 75 -7.40 -38.33 1.94
N VAL A 76 -8.39 -37.62 2.48
CA VAL A 76 -9.82 -37.89 2.36
C VAL A 76 -10.55 -36.71 1.73
N THR A 77 -11.58 -36.98 0.93
CA THR A 77 -12.33 -35.97 0.18
C THR A 77 -13.82 -36.05 0.49
N LEU A 78 -14.40 -34.95 0.96
CA LEU A 78 -15.84 -34.76 1.06
C LEU A 78 -16.33 -34.00 -0.17
N GLY A 79 -16.97 -34.73 -1.10
CA GLY A 79 -17.45 -34.17 -2.36
C GLY A 79 -18.52 -33.09 -2.20
N GLY A 80 -18.70 -32.29 -3.25
CA GLY A 80 -19.59 -31.13 -3.30
C GLY A 80 -21.09 -31.46 -3.16
N GLY A 81 -21.46 -32.73 -3.38
CA GLY A 81 -22.82 -33.22 -3.12
C GLY A 81 -23.24 -33.16 -1.65
N ALA A 82 -22.28 -33.22 -0.71
CA ALA A 82 -22.59 -33.24 0.72
C ALA A 82 -23.16 -31.91 1.21
N ARG A 83 -23.99 -31.94 2.25
CA ARG A 83 -24.54 -30.72 2.87
C ARG A 83 -23.50 -29.96 3.70
N GLY A 84 -22.53 -30.69 4.27
CA GLY A 84 -21.51 -30.12 5.14
C GLY A 84 -20.77 -31.16 5.97
N LEU A 85 -19.87 -30.67 6.82
CA LEU A 85 -19.06 -31.48 7.75
C LEU A 85 -19.15 -30.88 9.15
N ILE A 86 -19.36 -31.72 10.16
CA ILE A 86 -19.23 -31.32 11.56
C ILE A 86 -18.16 -32.19 12.20
N MET A 87 -17.11 -31.57 12.73
CA MET A 87 -16.04 -32.29 13.41
C MET A 87 -16.15 -32.12 14.93
N GLN A 88 -16.25 -33.24 15.64
CA GLN A 88 -16.14 -33.30 17.11
C GLN A 88 -14.82 -33.96 17.54
N GLY A 89 -14.22 -34.75 16.66
CA GLY A 89 -12.86 -35.28 16.79
C GLY A 89 -11.88 -34.62 15.82
N VAL A 90 -10.62 -35.05 15.92
CA VAL A 90 -9.53 -34.57 15.07
C VAL A 90 -9.17 -35.60 14.02
N ILE A 91 -8.98 -35.17 12.77
CA ILE A 91 -8.31 -36.00 11.76
C ILE A 91 -6.81 -35.77 11.90
N GLN A 92 -6.06 -36.83 12.19
CA GLN A 92 -4.61 -36.77 12.32
C GLN A 92 -3.95 -37.48 11.14
N TYR A 93 -3.09 -36.77 10.40
CA TYR A 93 -2.28 -37.39 9.36
C TYR A 93 -1.09 -38.13 9.98
N THR A 94 -1.02 -39.44 9.71
CA THR A 94 0.00 -40.37 10.22
C THR A 94 0.83 -41.00 9.09
N GLY A 95 0.74 -40.47 7.87
CA GLY A 95 1.58 -40.90 6.76
C GLY A 95 3.07 -40.60 7.01
N ALA A 96 3.92 -41.05 6.09
CA ALA A 96 5.38 -40.96 6.25
C ALA A 96 5.87 -39.51 6.50
N ALA A 97 6.99 -39.39 7.22
CA ALA A 97 7.65 -38.11 7.47
C ALA A 97 7.90 -37.38 6.14
N ASN A 98 7.56 -36.09 6.10
CA ASN A 98 7.68 -35.21 4.93
C ASN A 98 6.97 -35.68 3.64
N ALA A 99 6.17 -36.76 3.68
CA ALA A 99 5.34 -37.14 2.54
C ALA A 99 4.24 -36.08 2.35
N PRO A 100 4.20 -35.38 1.21
CA PRO A 100 3.20 -34.36 0.96
C PRO A 100 1.83 -35.00 0.80
N ALA A 101 0.84 -34.46 1.50
CA ALA A 101 -0.54 -34.90 1.38
C ALA A 101 -1.49 -33.71 1.55
N THR A 102 -2.57 -33.70 0.79
CA THR A 102 -3.75 -32.89 1.12
C THR A 102 -4.67 -33.74 1.99
N VAL A 103 -4.72 -33.45 3.29
CA VAL A 103 -5.33 -34.36 4.28
C VAL A 103 -6.85 -34.34 4.21
N LEU A 104 -7.45 -33.16 4.23
CA LEU A 104 -8.91 -32.99 4.12
C LEU A 104 -9.24 -32.09 2.93
N THR A 105 -9.94 -32.65 1.93
CA THR A 105 -10.50 -31.87 0.82
C THR A 105 -12.01 -31.69 1.01
N LEU A 106 -12.48 -30.44 0.90
CA LEU A 106 -13.88 -30.05 0.98
C LEU A 106 -14.34 -29.51 -0.38
N GLY A 107 -15.39 -30.12 -0.92
CA GLY A 107 -15.98 -29.73 -2.20
C GLY A 107 -15.25 -30.27 -3.42
N ASP A 108 -15.92 -30.17 -4.56
CA ASP A 108 -15.38 -30.58 -5.86
C ASP A 108 -14.71 -29.41 -6.59
N GLY A 109 -13.75 -29.72 -7.47
CA GLY A 109 -13.06 -28.75 -8.31
C GLY A 109 -13.76 -28.50 -9.65
N GLY A 110 -13.02 -27.89 -10.58
CA GLY A 110 -13.51 -27.53 -11.90
C GLY A 110 -14.73 -26.60 -11.87
N THR A 111 -15.70 -26.78 -12.76
CA THR A 111 -16.84 -25.85 -12.86
C THR A 111 -17.91 -26.02 -11.76
N THR A 112 -17.67 -26.91 -10.79
CA THR A 112 -18.62 -27.24 -9.72
C THR A 112 -18.77 -26.08 -8.74
N ARG A 113 -20.02 -25.71 -8.44
CA ARG A 113 -20.37 -24.74 -7.40
C ARG A 113 -20.64 -25.48 -6.09
N ASN A 114 -19.81 -25.29 -5.08
CA ASN A 114 -20.05 -25.84 -3.74
C ASN A 114 -20.78 -24.77 -2.90
N GLY A 115 -22.03 -24.50 -3.27
CA GLY A 115 -22.84 -23.44 -2.67
C GLY A 115 -23.45 -23.82 -1.32
N GLU A 116 -23.64 -22.81 -0.46
CA GLU A 116 -24.45 -22.84 0.76
C GLU A 116 -24.06 -23.98 1.74
N LYS A 117 -22.76 -24.28 1.83
CA LYS A 117 -22.22 -25.35 2.68
C LYS A 117 -21.99 -24.88 4.10
N LEU A 118 -22.09 -25.85 5.03
CA LEU A 118 -21.82 -25.64 6.44
C LEU A 118 -20.72 -26.59 6.91
N TYR A 119 -19.53 -26.05 7.16
CA TYR A 119 -18.39 -26.79 7.72
C TYR A 119 -18.09 -26.25 9.11
N LEU A 120 -18.21 -27.10 10.14
CA LEU A 120 -18.14 -26.69 11.54
C LEU A 120 -17.02 -27.40 12.29
N ASN A 121 -16.34 -26.64 13.15
CA ASN A 121 -15.32 -27.12 14.08
C ASN A 121 -14.16 -27.90 13.42
N LEU A 122 -13.78 -27.54 12.19
CA LEU A 122 -12.78 -28.30 11.43
C LEU A 122 -11.48 -28.46 12.21
N GLN A 123 -10.98 -29.70 12.30
CA GLN A 123 -9.82 -30.03 13.11
C GLN A 123 -8.89 -31.03 12.42
N VAL A 124 -7.74 -30.56 11.94
CA VAL A 124 -6.77 -31.40 11.21
C VAL A 124 -5.35 -31.17 11.74
N THR A 125 -4.64 -32.24 12.08
CA THR A 125 -3.26 -32.16 12.58
C THR A 125 -2.36 -33.12 11.82
N ARG A 126 -1.06 -32.80 11.80
CA ARG A 126 -0.02 -33.71 11.35
C ARG A 126 0.69 -34.31 12.55
N GLN A 127 0.89 -35.63 12.58
CA GLN A 127 1.62 -36.28 13.67
C GLN A 127 3.11 -35.89 13.68
N ILE A 128 3.73 -35.85 12.49
CA ILE A 128 5.13 -35.49 12.29
C ILE A 128 5.17 -34.14 11.59
N GLN A 129 5.80 -33.13 12.20
CA GLN A 129 5.96 -31.79 11.64
C GLN A 129 6.49 -31.84 10.21
N SER A 130 5.84 -31.12 9.30
CA SER A 130 6.30 -30.91 7.93
C SER A 130 7.60 -30.10 7.87
N ASP A 131 8.50 -30.47 6.96
CA ASP A 131 9.71 -29.73 6.62
C ASP A 131 9.44 -28.42 5.83
N TRP A 132 8.18 -28.21 5.42
CA TRP A 132 7.72 -27.06 4.66
C TRP A 132 8.28 -26.90 3.24
N LEU A 133 8.84 -27.98 2.68
CA LEU A 133 9.44 -27.95 1.34
C LEU A 133 8.42 -28.14 0.21
N SER A 134 7.28 -28.79 0.48
CA SER A 134 6.27 -29.10 -0.54
C SER A 134 4.94 -28.39 -0.27
N GLU A 135 4.48 -27.59 -1.22
CA GLU A 135 3.15 -26.95 -1.17
C GLU A 135 1.97 -27.88 -1.47
N ALA A 136 2.25 -29.14 -1.84
CA ALA A 136 1.23 -30.19 -1.91
C ALA A 136 0.86 -30.74 -0.51
N ASP A 137 1.64 -30.39 0.52
CA ASP A 137 1.35 -30.69 1.92
C ASP A 137 0.38 -29.67 2.53
N ILE A 138 -0.90 -30.02 2.54
CA ILE A 138 -2.01 -29.15 2.89
C ILE A 138 -2.86 -29.85 3.97
N GLY A 139 -3.11 -29.15 5.09
CA GLY A 139 -4.02 -29.67 6.11
C GLY A 139 -5.47 -29.73 5.60
N ILE A 140 -6.01 -28.59 5.19
CA ILE A 140 -7.38 -28.46 4.69
C ILE A 140 -7.39 -27.73 3.36
N LEU A 141 -8.01 -28.31 2.35
CA LEU A 141 -8.27 -27.70 1.04
C LEU A 141 -9.77 -27.53 0.84
N ALA A 142 -10.24 -26.28 0.76
CA ALA A 142 -11.64 -25.96 0.48
C ALA A 142 -11.78 -25.40 -0.94
N ARG A 143 -12.55 -26.08 -1.79
CA ARG A 143 -12.66 -25.77 -3.22
C ARG A 143 -13.99 -25.12 -3.56
N ASN A 144 -13.94 -24.06 -4.37
CA ASN A 144 -15.09 -23.43 -5.01
C ASN A 144 -16.31 -23.21 -4.10
N LEU A 145 -16.07 -22.84 -2.83
CA LEU A 145 -17.16 -22.57 -1.90
C LEU A 145 -17.80 -21.24 -2.27
N ASP A 146 -19.12 -21.21 -2.29
CA ASP A 146 -19.91 -20.02 -2.56
C ASP A 146 -20.93 -19.83 -1.43
N SER A 147 -21.00 -18.63 -0.86
CA SER A 147 -22.01 -18.25 0.13
C SER A 147 -22.11 -19.24 1.30
N SER A 148 -20.95 -19.76 1.74
CA SER A 148 -20.84 -20.84 2.72
C SER A 148 -20.34 -20.32 4.08
N LEU A 149 -20.39 -21.19 5.10
CA LEU A 149 -19.75 -20.98 6.40
C LEU A 149 -18.71 -22.08 6.63
N LEU A 150 -17.47 -21.66 6.92
CA LEU A 150 -16.38 -22.54 7.32
C LEU A 150 -15.85 -22.09 8.68
N ASP A 151 -16.04 -22.92 9.68
CA ASP A 151 -15.53 -22.73 11.03
C ASP A 151 -14.38 -23.69 11.30
N LEU A 152 -13.20 -23.12 11.53
CA LEU A 152 -11.94 -23.83 11.76
C LEU A 152 -11.61 -23.80 13.25
N ARG A 153 -11.48 -24.97 13.88
CA ARG A 153 -11.03 -25.08 15.26
C ARG A 153 -9.52 -25.11 15.38
N LEU A 154 -8.86 -25.99 14.63
CA LEU A 154 -7.41 -26.17 14.62
C LEU A 154 -6.92 -26.74 13.28
N VAL A 155 -5.87 -26.15 12.72
CA VAL A 155 -5.04 -26.81 11.72
C VAL A 155 -3.56 -26.67 12.06
N SER A 156 -2.81 -27.77 12.06
CA SER A 156 -1.43 -27.74 12.56
C SER A 156 -0.44 -28.69 11.89
N GLY A 157 0.76 -28.16 11.62
CA GLY A 157 1.97 -28.93 11.30
C GLY A 157 2.25 -29.16 9.81
N PHE A 158 1.61 -28.41 8.91
CA PHE A 158 1.66 -28.58 7.46
C PHE A 158 2.53 -27.52 6.78
N THR A 159 2.89 -27.68 5.50
CA THR A 159 3.37 -26.53 4.71
C THR A 159 2.26 -25.48 4.60
N ILE A 160 1.05 -25.89 4.23
CA ILE A 160 -0.12 -25.03 4.16
C ILE A 160 -1.17 -25.53 5.14
N GLY A 161 -1.56 -24.69 6.10
CA GLY A 161 -2.62 -25.05 7.06
C GLY A 161 -3.97 -25.20 6.35
N LEU A 162 -4.53 -24.08 5.92
CA LEU A 162 -5.78 -24.01 5.17
C LEU A 162 -5.54 -23.39 3.79
N ARG A 163 -6.03 -24.01 2.72
CA ARG A 163 -6.10 -23.42 1.38
C ARG A 163 -7.55 -23.23 0.97
N THR A 164 -7.90 -22.00 0.59
CA THR A 164 -9.13 -21.71 -0.16
C THR A 164 -8.76 -21.67 -1.64
N LEU A 165 -9.44 -22.46 -2.46
CA LEU A 165 -9.08 -22.69 -3.84
C LEU A 165 -10.24 -22.35 -4.78
N GLY A 166 -10.03 -21.38 -5.65
CA GLY A 166 -10.78 -21.26 -6.89
C GLY A 166 -10.13 -22.14 -7.97
N ASP A 167 -10.87 -23.09 -8.53
CA ASP A 167 -10.42 -24.04 -9.55
C ASP A 167 -11.52 -24.21 -10.60
N GLY A 168 -11.37 -23.66 -11.80
CA GLY A 168 -12.43 -23.59 -12.82
C GLY A 168 -13.64 -22.69 -12.46
N ARG A 169 -13.78 -22.30 -11.19
CA ARG A 169 -14.84 -21.46 -10.61
C ARG A 169 -14.31 -20.66 -9.39
N GLY A 170 -15.20 -19.90 -8.76
CA GLY A 170 -14.94 -19.06 -7.59
C GLY A 170 -14.95 -19.75 -6.24
N PHE A 171 -14.01 -19.39 -5.38
CA PHE A 171 -14.19 -19.40 -3.92
C PHE A 171 -14.64 -17.99 -3.51
N GLU A 172 -15.93 -17.82 -3.19
CA GLU A 172 -16.53 -16.50 -3.03
C GLU A 172 -17.61 -16.41 -1.94
N ASP A 173 -17.88 -15.18 -1.49
CA ASP A 173 -18.97 -14.79 -0.58
C ASP A 173 -19.08 -15.60 0.73
N THR A 174 -18.04 -16.35 1.06
CA THR A 174 -17.98 -17.30 2.16
C THR A 174 -17.45 -16.62 3.42
N THR A 175 -17.96 -17.06 4.57
CA THR A 175 -17.47 -16.60 5.88
C THR A 175 -16.58 -17.66 6.52
N LEU A 176 -15.42 -17.24 6.98
CA LEU A 176 -14.46 -18.08 7.69
C LEU A 176 -14.35 -17.61 9.14
N ILE A 177 -14.66 -18.51 10.08
CA ILE A 177 -14.36 -18.33 11.49
C ILE A 177 -13.05 -19.08 11.76
N LEU A 178 -12.00 -18.35 12.10
CA LEU A 178 -10.65 -18.90 12.21
C LEU A 178 -10.25 -19.08 13.67
N GLY A 179 -10.02 -20.34 14.06
CA GLY A 179 -9.46 -20.73 15.35
C GLY A 179 -7.94 -20.76 15.35
N ARG A 180 -7.35 -21.90 15.71
CA ARG A 180 -5.88 -22.04 15.85
C ARG A 180 -5.25 -22.54 14.55
N ILE A 181 -4.23 -21.83 14.07
CA ILE A 181 -3.50 -22.16 12.84
C ILE A 181 -2.02 -22.21 13.23
N LEU A 182 -1.52 -23.41 13.52
CA LEU A 182 -0.26 -23.59 14.23
C LEU A 182 0.81 -24.30 13.41
N ASN A 183 2.06 -23.88 13.53
CA ASN A 183 3.23 -24.59 12.98
C ASN A 183 3.12 -24.89 11.47
N ASN A 184 2.46 -23.99 10.74
CA ASN A 184 2.37 -24.04 9.29
C ASN A 184 3.30 -22.99 8.67
N ARG A 185 3.87 -23.27 7.49
CA ARG A 185 4.65 -22.24 6.77
C ARG A 185 3.73 -21.11 6.30
N PHE A 186 2.63 -21.49 5.68
CA PHE A 186 1.53 -20.63 5.29
C PHE A 186 0.32 -21.04 6.12
N GLY A 187 -0.15 -20.18 7.01
CA GLY A 187 -1.31 -20.50 7.82
C GLY A 187 -2.59 -20.63 6.99
N LEU A 188 -2.88 -19.62 6.19
CA LEU A 188 -3.95 -19.58 5.21
C LEU A 188 -3.38 -19.23 3.83
N ASP A 189 -3.78 -19.95 2.79
CA ASP A 189 -3.46 -19.64 1.40
C ASP A 189 -4.76 -19.42 0.59
N ALA A 190 -4.99 -18.19 0.14
CA ALA A 190 -6.02 -17.87 -0.82
C ALA A 190 -5.44 -18.03 -2.23
N HIS A 191 -5.89 -19.07 -2.94
CA HIS A 191 -5.27 -19.54 -4.17
C HIS A 191 -6.26 -19.62 -5.34
N CYS A 192 -5.80 -19.26 -6.55
CA CYS A 192 -6.48 -19.57 -7.80
C CYS A 192 -5.66 -20.58 -8.62
N GLY A 193 -6.25 -21.72 -8.97
CA GLY A 193 -5.61 -22.80 -9.72
C GLY A 193 -5.72 -22.65 -11.25
N THR A 194 -6.65 -21.84 -11.76
CA THR A 194 -6.92 -21.71 -13.20
C THR A 194 -7.19 -20.26 -13.60
N ALA A 195 -7.11 -19.96 -14.90
CA ALA A 195 -7.37 -18.62 -15.45
C ALA A 195 -8.84 -18.17 -15.32
N THR A 196 -9.77 -19.13 -15.28
CA THR A 196 -11.22 -18.87 -15.18
C THR A 196 -11.74 -18.91 -13.75
N ALA A 197 -10.89 -19.24 -12.78
CA ALA A 197 -11.26 -19.25 -11.37
C ALA A 197 -11.21 -17.85 -10.74
N TRP A 198 -11.71 -17.70 -9.52
CA TRP A 198 -11.51 -16.51 -8.70
C TRP A 198 -11.51 -16.88 -7.21
N ASN A 199 -10.95 -16.00 -6.39
CA ASN A 199 -11.00 -16.10 -4.94
C ASN A 199 -11.23 -14.68 -4.40
N THR A 200 -12.41 -14.42 -3.86
CA THR A 200 -12.92 -13.05 -3.78
C THR A 200 -14.05 -12.87 -2.76
N SER A 201 -14.25 -11.67 -2.22
CA SER A 201 -15.41 -11.34 -1.37
C SER A 201 -15.52 -12.19 -0.09
N ILE A 202 -14.38 -12.52 0.53
CA ILE A 202 -14.32 -13.41 1.71
C ILE A 202 -14.23 -12.60 3.01
N ARG A 203 -14.97 -13.05 4.02
CA ARG A 203 -14.94 -12.50 5.39
C ARG A 203 -14.25 -13.48 6.32
N TYR A 204 -13.23 -13.01 7.04
CA TYR A 204 -12.45 -13.80 7.98
C TYR A 204 -12.57 -13.19 9.38
N TYR A 205 -12.95 -13.99 10.37
CA TYR A 205 -13.09 -13.57 11.75
C TYR A 205 -12.08 -14.29 12.64
N GLY A 206 -11.27 -13.52 13.36
CA GLY A 206 -10.24 -14.03 14.26
C GLY A 206 -9.06 -14.67 13.53
N GLY A 207 -8.59 -15.80 14.07
CA GLY A 207 -7.42 -16.52 13.61
C GLY A 207 -6.22 -16.29 14.52
N HIS A 208 -5.70 -17.37 15.07
CA HIS A 208 -4.43 -17.37 15.80
C HIS A 208 -3.38 -18.12 14.98
N PHE A 209 -2.62 -17.37 14.19
CA PHE A 209 -1.55 -17.83 13.31
C PHE A 209 -0.24 -17.84 14.09
N ALA A 210 0.26 -19.00 14.48
CA ALA A 210 1.43 -19.08 15.34
C ALA A 210 2.40 -20.20 14.96
N CYS A 211 3.68 -19.99 15.23
CA CYS A 211 4.70 -21.04 15.15
C CYS A 211 5.40 -21.20 16.50
N ALA A 212 5.80 -22.43 16.83
CA ALA A 212 6.67 -22.67 17.99
C ALA A 212 8.14 -22.40 17.64
N THR A 213 8.94 -22.02 18.65
CA THR A 213 10.34 -21.56 18.51
C THR A 213 11.26 -22.54 17.78
N GLY A 214 11.05 -23.85 17.91
CA GLY A 214 11.90 -24.88 17.30
C GLY A 214 11.50 -25.31 15.89
N ILE A 215 10.40 -24.79 15.34
CA ILE A 215 9.87 -25.25 14.05
C ILE A 215 10.56 -24.49 12.93
N ASN A 216 11.32 -25.23 12.10
CA ASN A 216 11.98 -24.76 10.88
C ASN A 216 12.58 -23.35 11.02
N PRO A 217 13.45 -23.11 12.03
CA PRO A 217 13.76 -21.76 12.53
C PRO A 217 14.34 -20.82 11.47
N THR A 218 15.04 -21.37 10.48
CA THR A 218 15.69 -20.61 9.39
C THR A 218 14.77 -20.34 8.20
N LEU A 219 13.55 -20.91 8.17
CA LEU A 219 12.62 -20.77 7.04
C LEU A 219 11.62 -19.64 7.28
N ASP A 220 11.38 -18.89 6.19
CA ASP A 220 10.35 -17.86 6.10
C ASP A 220 8.96 -18.43 6.33
N ARG A 221 8.10 -17.61 6.94
CA ARG A 221 6.80 -18.02 7.44
C ARG A 221 5.80 -16.88 7.35
N PHE A 222 4.57 -17.23 6.99
CA PHE A 222 3.54 -16.28 6.64
C PHE A 222 2.21 -16.68 7.26
N GLY A 223 1.51 -15.70 7.83
CA GLY A 223 0.17 -15.94 8.37
C GLY A 223 -0.82 -16.26 7.25
N VAL A 224 -0.96 -15.33 6.31
CA VAL A 224 -1.85 -15.41 5.16
C VAL A 224 -1.05 -15.17 3.89
N ARG A 225 -1.29 -15.99 2.87
CA ARG A 225 -0.76 -15.82 1.53
C ARG A 225 -1.90 -15.63 0.52
N PHE A 226 -1.72 -14.73 -0.42
CA PHE A 226 -2.50 -14.63 -1.66
C PHE A 226 -1.60 -15.09 -2.80
N SER A 227 -1.95 -16.19 -3.45
CA SER A 227 -1.13 -16.85 -4.46
C SER A 227 -1.95 -17.33 -5.64
N ARG A 228 -1.28 -17.78 -6.70
CA ARG A 228 -1.93 -18.37 -7.87
C ARG A 228 -1.01 -19.35 -8.58
N GLN A 229 -1.60 -20.30 -9.30
CA GLN A 229 -0.86 -21.09 -10.29
C GLN A 229 -0.37 -20.16 -11.42
N ALA A 230 0.74 -20.50 -12.06
CA ALA A 230 1.22 -19.77 -13.23
C ALA A 230 0.11 -19.67 -14.30
N GLY A 231 -0.18 -18.45 -14.77
CA GLY A 231 -1.25 -18.17 -15.74
C GLY A 231 -2.67 -18.17 -15.19
N ALA A 232 -2.87 -18.43 -13.89
CA ALA A 232 -4.18 -18.38 -13.26
C ALA A 232 -4.65 -16.95 -12.96
N TYR A 233 -5.91 -16.83 -12.55
CA TYR A 233 -6.52 -15.57 -12.17
C TYR A 233 -5.69 -14.87 -11.08
N ASN A 234 -5.56 -13.53 -11.22
CA ASN A 234 -4.55 -12.75 -10.50
C ASN A 234 -5.14 -11.59 -9.67
N ASN A 235 -6.45 -11.33 -9.77
CA ASN A 235 -7.05 -10.17 -9.09
C ASN A 235 -7.94 -10.61 -7.93
N HIS A 236 -7.32 -11.08 -6.84
CA HIS A 236 -8.04 -11.45 -5.63
C HIS A 236 -8.61 -10.18 -5.00
N ASN A 237 -9.93 -10.06 -4.85
CA ASN A 237 -10.51 -8.81 -4.39
C ASN A 237 -11.42 -8.97 -3.16
N ARG A 238 -11.49 -7.90 -2.36
CA ARG A 238 -12.39 -7.78 -1.20
C ARG A 238 -12.22 -8.93 -0.19
N HIS A 239 -11.04 -9.04 0.40
CA HIS A 239 -10.79 -9.94 1.52
C HIS A 239 -10.75 -9.13 2.81
N ILE A 240 -11.65 -9.42 3.77
CA ILE A 240 -11.78 -8.64 4.99
C ILE A 240 -11.49 -9.53 6.20
N PHE A 241 -10.43 -9.21 6.94
CA PHE A 241 -10.03 -9.88 8.18
C PHE A 241 -10.37 -8.97 9.37
N ASP A 242 -11.15 -9.49 10.31
CA ASP A 242 -11.49 -8.79 11.55
C ASP A 242 -10.83 -9.51 12.75
N GLY A 243 -9.86 -8.83 13.37
CA GLY A 243 -9.14 -9.28 14.58
C GLY A 243 -8.16 -10.45 14.44
N PRO A 244 -7.36 -10.58 13.37
CA PRO A 244 -6.38 -11.66 13.28
C PRO A 244 -5.20 -11.46 14.23
N ASN A 245 -4.67 -12.56 14.78
CA ASN A 245 -3.52 -12.58 15.67
C ASN A 245 -2.37 -13.39 15.07
N PHE A 246 -1.20 -12.76 14.95
CA PHE A 246 0.02 -13.33 14.38
C PHE A 246 1.10 -13.44 15.45
N GLU A 247 1.56 -14.66 15.73
CA GLU A 247 2.68 -14.99 16.61
C GLU A 247 3.69 -15.86 15.84
N LEU A 248 4.31 -15.27 14.83
CA LEU A 248 4.99 -16.05 13.78
C LEU A 248 6.39 -16.51 14.17
N ARG A 249 7.02 -15.91 15.19
CA ARG A 249 8.40 -16.22 15.64
C ARG A 249 9.46 -15.85 14.60
N GLN A 250 9.64 -14.54 14.43
CA GLN A 250 10.79 -13.96 13.76
C GLN A 250 12.05 -14.30 14.54
N LEU A 251 13.01 -14.90 13.84
CA LEU A 251 14.34 -15.23 14.31
C LEU A 251 15.27 -15.12 13.10
N ASP A 252 16.39 -14.40 13.21
CA ASP A 252 17.33 -14.33 12.11
C ASP A 252 17.84 -15.74 11.72
N PRO A 253 17.88 -16.10 10.42
CA PRO A 253 17.71 -15.24 9.25
C PRO A 253 16.28 -15.20 8.67
N ASN A 254 15.27 -15.76 9.35
CA ASN A 254 13.93 -15.87 8.79
C ASN A 254 13.19 -14.54 8.67
N VAL A 255 12.23 -14.53 7.76
CA VAL A 255 11.22 -13.49 7.61
C VAL A 255 9.86 -14.04 8.07
N ALA A 256 9.21 -13.31 8.98
CA ALA A 256 7.95 -13.71 9.60
C ALA A 256 6.89 -12.61 9.45
N ILE A 257 6.09 -12.70 8.38
CA ILE A 257 5.20 -11.61 7.94
C ILE A 257 3.73 -12.05 7.99
N PRO A 258 2.80 -11.24 8.51
CA PRO A 258 1.38 -11.57 8.51
C PRO A 258 0.79 -11.83 7.12
N PHE A 259 1.01 -10.94 6.15
CA PHE A 259 0.41 -11.05 4.81
C PHE A 259 1.48 -11.11 3.70
N LEU A 260 1.48 -12.17 2.90
CA LEU A 260 2.24 -12.27 1.65
C LEU A 260 1.27 -12.15 0.48
N ASN A 261 1.41 -11.12 -0.35
CA ASN A 261 0.59 -10.93 -1.54
C ASN A 261 1.43 -11.08 -2.81
N GLU A 262 1.24 -12.20 -3.50
CA GLU A 262 1.91 -12.53 -4.75
C GLU A 262 1.02 -12.25 -5.98
N THR A 263 -0.16 -11.68 -5.73
CA THR A 263 -1.18 -11.38 -6.73
C THR A 263 -1.26 -9.88 -7.00
N SER A 264 -2.12 -9.49 -7.95
CA SER A 264 -2.52 -8.10 -8.17
C SER A 264 -3.83 -7.80 -7.44
N GLY A 265 -3.97 -8.37 -6.24
CA GLY A 265 -5.20 -8.28 -5.45
C GLY A 265 -5.51 -6.85 -4.99
N THR A 266 -6.79 -6.61 -4.77
CA THR A 266 -7.34 -5.30 -4.41
C THR A 266 -8.22 -5.40 -3.17
N ALA A 267 -8.24 -4.35 -2.33
CA ALA A 267 -9.09 -4.31 -1.13
C ALA A 267 -8.88 -5.51 -0.18
N ILE A 268 -7.62 -5.85 0.11
CA ILE A 268 -7.28 -6.77 1.20
C ILE A 268 -7.17 -5.95 2.47
N ILE A 269 -8.12 -6.13 3.37
CA ILE A 269 -8.33 -5.28 4.55
C ILE A 269 -8.18 -6.13 5.80
N ALA A 270 -7.24 -5.77 6.68
CA ALA A 270 -7.09 -6.36 8.00
C ALA A 270 -7.35 -5.30 9.07
N ARG A 271 -8.33 -5.56 9.94
CA ARG A 271 -8.74 -4.66 11.02
C ARG A 271 -8.33 -5.22 12.38
N GLY A 272 -7.76 -4.37 13.22
CA GLY A 272 -7.44 -4.72 14.60
C GLY A 272 -6.44 -5.86 14.74
N MET A 273 -5.44 -5.96 13.86
CA MET A 273 -4.48 -7.06 13.89
C MET A 273 -3.51 -6.95 15.07
N ARG A 274 -3.14 -8.10 15.64
CA ARG A 274 -2.07 -8.26 16.63
C ARG A 274 -0.84 -8.88 15.98
N MET A 275 0.33 -8.30 16.20
CA MET A 275 1.62 -8.77 15.69
C MET A 275 2.62 -9.03 16.82
N GLU A 276 2.92 -10.29 17.11
CA GLU A 276 3.91 -10.70 18.10
C GLU A 276 5.02 -11.52 17.43
N ALA A 277 6.29 -11.21 17.75
CA ALA A 277 7.44 -11.85 17.16
C ALA A 277 7.30 -11.93 15.62
N CYS A 278 6.91 -10.82 14.99
CA CYS A 278 6.86 -10.67 13.55
C CYS A 278 8.04 -9.80 13.10
N SER A 279 8.45 -9.95 11.84
CA SER A 279 9.24 -8.93 11.15
C SER A 279 8.51 -7.58 11.20
N PRO A 280 9.23 -6.44 11.09
CA PRO A 280 8.63 -5.08 11.15
C PRO A 280 7.83 -4.73 9.87
N LEU A 281 7.07 -5.68 9.36
CA LEU A 281 6.33 -5.64 8.10
C LEU A 281 4.95 -6.26 8.33
N ALA A 282 3.89 -5.50 8.07
CA ALA A 282 2.53 -6.04 8.09
C ALA A 282 2.27 -6.90 6.86
N ALA A 283 2.85 -6.52 5.72
CA ALA A 283 2.71 -7.23 4.47
C ALA A 283 3.97 -7.19 3.61
N ARG A 284 4.10 -8.17 2.72
CA ARG A 284 5.01 -8.16 1.58
C ARG A 284 4.22 -8.28 0.29
N HIS A 285 4.43 -7.36 -0.64
CA HIS A 285 3.75 -7.34 -1.94
C HIS A 285 4.78 -7.59 -3.05
N THR A 286 4.53 -8.61 -3.86
CA THR A 286 5.40 -8.96 -4.99
C THR A 286 4.75 -8.73 -6.35
N GLY A 287 3.42 -8.53 -6.37
CA GLY A 287 2.62 -8.18 -7.55
C GLY A 287 2.16 -6.73 -7.56
N ALA A 288 1.09 -6.47 -8.31
CA ALA A 288 0.51 -5.14 -8.51
C ALA A 288 -0.63 -4.83 -7.51
N ALA A 289 -0.50 -5.28 -6.27
CA ALA A 289 -1.54 -5.13 -5.26
C ALA A 289 -1.76 -3.67 -4.85
N THR A 290 -3.01 -3.28 -4.70
CA THR A 290 -3.39 -1.88 -4.40
C THR A 290 -4.65 -1.85 -3.54
N ASP A 291 -4.95 -0.70 -2.94
CA ASP A 291 -6.10 -0.50 -2.04
C ASP A 291 -6.15 -1.46 -0.83
N CYS A 292 -5.02 -2.04 -0.42
CA CYS A 292 -4.97 -2.90 0.77
C CYS A 292 -4.75 -2.04 2.03
N GLU A 293 -5.35 -2.46 3.13
CA GLU A 293 -5.25 -1.75 4.42
C GLU A 293 -4.90 -2.73 5.54
N TYR A 294 -3.88 -2.39 6.33
CA TYR A 294 -3.42 -3.19 7.47
C TYR A 294 -3.45 -2.36 8.75
N GLU A 295 -4.48 -2.53 9.57
CA GLU A 295 -4.66 -1.81 10.83
C GLU A 295 -4.06 -2.58 12.01
N VAL A 296 -2.88 -2.15 12.47
CA VAL A 296 -2.15 -2.77 13.58
C VAL A 296 -2.59 -2.21 14.92
N ALA A 297 -3.37 -3.00 15.67
CA ALA A 297 -3.83 -2.67 17.01
C ALA A 297 -2.77 -2.89 18.10
N TRP A 298 -1.86 -3.84 17.90
CA TRP A 298 -0.76 -4.11 18.83
C TRP A 298 0.44 -4.73 18.12
N ALA A 299 1.66 -4.31 18.49
CA ALA A 299 2.90 -4.93 18.06
C ALA A 299 4.06 -4.77 19.06
N GLN A 300 5.05 -5.67 19.01
CA GLN A 300 6.29 -5.57 19.80
C GLN A 300 7.33 -4.62 19.20
N THR A 301 7.27 -4.39 17.88
CA THR A 301 8.21 -3.56 17.13
C THR A 301 7.55 -2.28 16.63
N TYR A 302 8.37 -1.24 16.53
CA TYR A 302 7.96 0.07 16.03
C TYR A 302 8.40 0.20 14.56
N VAL A 303 7.64 0.96 13.76
CA VAL A 303 7.87 1.24 12.33
C VAL A 303 7.48 0.04 11.47
N ILE A 304 6.20 -0.31 11.53
CA ILE A 304 5.63 -1.38 10.72
C ILE A 304 5.21 -0.77 9.39
N GLY A 305 5.71 -1.33 8.30
CA GLY A 305 5.38 -0.92 6.95
C GLY A 305 5.00 -2.09 6.05
N ILE A 306 5.07 -1.85 4.74
CA ILE A 306 4.90 -2.86 3.69
C ILE A 306 6.23 -3.00 2.97
N ASP A 307 6.66 -4.23 2.77
CA ASP A 307 7.81 -4.56 1.93
C ASP A 307 7.34 -4.76 0.49
N TYR A 308 7.83 -3.91 -0.40
CA TYR A 308 7.59 -4.04 -1.84
C TYR A 308 8.84 -4.60 -2.48
N THR A 309 8.75 -5.80 -3.05
CA THR A 309 9.90 -6.41 -3.74
C THR A 309 10.16 -5.70 -5.07
N ALA A 310 11.34 -5.94 -5.66
CA ALA A 310 11.70 -5.37 -6.97
C ALA A 310 10.74 -5.74 -8.12
N THR A 311 9.90 -6.77 -7.93
CA THR A 311 8.88 -7.19 -8.91
C THR A 311 7.54 -6.49 -8.72
N ALA A 312 7.34 -5.76 -7.61
CA ALA A 312 6.13 -4.99 -7.38
C ALA A 312 6.04 -3.84 -8.40
N THR A 313 4.87 -3.65 -8.99
CA THR A 313 4.65 -2.64 -10.05
C THR A 313 3.66 -1.54 -9.65
N ARG A 314 3.08 -1.62 -8.45
CA ARG A 314 2.13 -0.67 -7.87
C ARG A 314 2.29 -0.58 -6.35
N ALA A 315 1.79 0.50 -5.78
CA ALA A 315 1.65 0.72 -4.35
C ALA A 315 0.26 1.29 -4.01
N GLY A 316 0.15 2.01 -2.88
CA GLY A 316 -1.11 2.59 -2.41
C GLY A 316 -1.86 1.78 -1.38
N ASN A 317 -1.14 0.90 -0.73
CA ASN A 317 -1.62 0.16 0.41
C ASN A 317 -1.20 0.90 1.69
N GLY A 318 -2.08 0.94 2.69
CA GLY A 318 -1.87 1.67 3.94
C GLY A 318 -1.60 0.75 5.12
N VAL A 319 -0.68 1.15 5.99
CA VAL A 319 -0.53 0.58 7.34
C VAL A 319 -0.97 1.60 8.37
N PHE A 320 -1.97 1.26 9.18
CA PHE A 320 -2.45 2.12 10.24
C PHE A 320 -1.94 1.62 11.59
N ASN A 321 -0.85 2.22 12.07
CA ASN A 321 -0.21 1.89 13.35
C ASN A 321 -0.98 2.50 14.54
N ARG A 322 -2.09 1.86 14.95
CA ARG A 322 -2.96 2.37 16.03
C ARG A 322 -2.38 2.23 17.43
N HIS A 323 -1.42 1.34 17.61
CA HIS A 323 -0.73 1.12 18.89
C HIS A 323 0.16 2.31 19.34
N ARG A 324 0.31 3.37 18.52
CA ARG A 324 1.16 4.54 18.82
C ARG A 324 0.42 5.70 19.48
N ALA A 325 -0.69 6.16 18.89
CA ALA A 325 -1.55 7.22 19.42
C ALA A 325 -2.83 7.33 18.58
N PRO A 326 -4.01 7.67 19.12
CA PRO A 326 -5.23 7.86 18.32
C PRO A 326 -5.11 8.85 17.16
N ALA A 327 -4.19 9.82 17.25
CA ALA A 327 -3.91 10.79 16.18
C ALA A 327 -3.23 10.18 14.94
N SER A 328 -2.63 8.98 15.03
CA SER A 328 -2.05 8.27 13.88
C SER A 328 -3.09 7.80 12.85
N ARG A 329 -4.37 8.15 13.06
CA ARG A 329 -5.51 7.85 12.18
C ARG A 329 -5.77 8.95 11.14
N LEU A 330 -5.11 10.11 11.24
CA LEU A 330 -5.42 11.29 10.43
C LEU A 330 -4.29 11.56 9.43
N THR A 331 -4.63 11.72 8.15
CA THR A 331 -3.67 12.14 7.12
C THR A 331 -3.13 13.54 7.44
N ARG A 332 -1.81 13.76 7.25
CA ARG A 332 -1.17 15.06 7.50
C ARG A 332 -1.08 15.87 6.22
N LEU A 333 -1.53 17.13 6.23
CA LEU A 333 -1.26 18.08 5.16
C LEU A 333 0.18 18.58 5.28
N LEU A 334 0.99 18.35 4.25
CA LEU A 334 2.42 18.73 4.24
C LEU A 334 2.64 20.05 3.50
N ALA A 335 2.02 20.19 2.33
CA ALA A 335 2.07 21.40 1.52
C ALA A 335 0.73 21.61 0.81
N ASN A 336 0.35 22.86 0.59
CA ASN A 336 -0.77 23.20 -0.27
C ASN A 336 -0.52 24.48 -1.04
N ILE A 337 -1.09 24.53 -2.23
CA ILE A 337 -1.35 25.76 -2.96
C ILE A 337 -2.85 25.75 -3.29
N PRO A 338 -3.67 26.47 -2.51
CA PRO A 338 -5.12 26.37 -2.60
C PRO A 338 -5.65 26.98 -3.90
N ASN A 339 -4.90 27.92 -4.48
CA ASN A 339 -5.20 28.56 -5.75
C ASN A 339 -3.88 28.88 -6.48
N LEU A 340 -3.56 28.14 -7.54
CA LEU A 340 -2.34 28.34 -8.33
C LEU A 340 -2.31 29.72 -8.98
N ARG A 341 -3.47 30.24 -9.41
CA ARG A 341 -3.58 31.53 -10.08
C ARG A 341 -3.15 32.69 -9.17
N ALA A 342 -3.52 32.63 -7.89
CA ALA A 342 -3.14 33.60 -6.87
C ALA A 342 -1.67 33.46 -6.48
N ALA A 343 -1.15 32.23 -6.40
CA ALA A 343 0.25 31.94 -6.07
C ALA A 343 1.23 32.27 -7.21
N ALA A 344 0.75 32.44 -8.44
CA ALA A 344 1.57 32.69 -9.60
C ALA A 344 2.26 34.07 -9.58
N PHE A 345 3.52 34.09 -10.00
CA PHE A 345 4.30 35.31 -10.17
C PHE A 345 5.03 35.32 -11.52
N ARG A 346 5.32 36.52 -12.02
CA ARG A 346 6.12 36.70 -13.24
C ARG A 346 7.59 36.50 -12.91
N HIS A 347 8.19 35.42 -13.40
CA HIS A 347 9.62 35.19 -13.26
C HIS A 347 10.39 36.10 -14.24
N SER A 348 9.88 36.19 -15.48
CA SER A 348 10.31 37.14 -16.51
C SER A 348 9.11 37.64 -17.33
N ASN A 349 9.37 38.20 -18.52
CA ASN A 349 8.31 38.69 -19.40
C ASN A 349 7.44 37.57 -19.98
N THR A 350 8.01 36.39 -20.16
CA THR A 350 7.36 35.22 -20.78
C THR A 350 7.24 34.05 -19.79
N GLU A 351 8.03 34.05 -18.72
CA GLU A 351 8.10 32.95 -17.76
C GLU A 351 7.23 33.21 -16.52
N ILE A 352 6.45 32.21 -16.12
CA ILE A 352 5.63 32.22 -14.91
C ILE A 352 6.15 31.19 -13.91
N GLY A 353 6.24 31.60 -12.65
CA GLY A 353 6.57 30.77 -11.49
C GLY A 353 5.39 30.64 -10.52
N VAL A 354 5.52 29.77 -9.53
CA VAL A 354 4.51 29.53 -8.49
C VAL A 354 5.17 29.58 -7.11
N GLU A 355 4.66 30.45 -6.24
CA GLU A 355 5.16 30.56 -4.86
C GLU A 355 4.87 29.26 -4.09
N GLY A 356 5.89 28.69 -3.42
CA GLY A 356 5.81 27.43 -2.68
C GLY A 356 6.01 26.16 -3.50
N ALA A 357 6.27 26.24 -4.82
CA ALA A 357 6.49 25.08 -5.68
C ALA A 357 7.53 25.34 -6.78
N CYS A 358 8.16 24.29 -7.30
CA CYS A 358 8.99 24.38 -8.49
C CYS A 358 8.17 24.09 -9.76
N ILE A 359 8.65 24.64 -10.88
CA ILE A 359 8.14 24.32 -12.20
C ILE A 359 8.95 23.16 -12.78
N ILE A 360 8.23 22.18 -13.35
CA ILE A 360 8.78 21.02 -14.05
C ILE A 360 8.75 21.28 -15.55
N ALA A 361 9.84 21.00 -16.25
CA ALA A 361 9.87 20.78 -17.69
C ALA A 361 10.05 19.30 -18.00
N THR A 362 9.36 18.76 -19.00
CA THR A 362 9.57 17.38 -19.46
C THR A 362 10.29 17.27 -20.80
N SER A 363 11.01 18.33 -21.20
CA SER A 363 11.91 18.32 -22.34
C SER A 363 13.22 17.57 -22.03
N THR A 364 13.90 17.12 -23.08
CA THR A 364 15.24 16.52 -23.00
C THR A 364 16.21 17.41 -22.21
N THR A 365 16.93 16.83 -21.25
CA THR A 365 17.94 17.55 -20.45
C THR A 365 19.17 16.70 -20.14
N THR A 366 20.33 17.34 -20.06
CA THR A 366 21.58 16.73 -19.57
C THR A 366 21.78 16.93 -18.06
N GLU A 367 21.03 17.86 -17.45
CA GLU A 367 21.14 18.20 -16.04
C GLU A 367 20.83 17.00 -15.13
N THR A 368 21.51 16.93 -14.00
CA THR A 368 21.34 15.87 -12.99
C THR A 368 21.10 16.42 -11.59
N ALA A 369 21.47 17.68 -11.34
CA ALA A 369 21.32 18.31 -10.04
C ALA A 369 19.87 18.75 -9.79
N MET A 370 19.37 18.49 -8.59
CA MET A 370 18.01 18.86 -8.16
C MET A 370 17.72 20.34 -8.36
N ALA A 371 18.66 21.22 -8.04
CA ALA A 371 18.51 22.66 -8.22
C ALA A 371 18.34 23.06 -9.70
N ALA A 372 19.11 22.45 -10.61
CA ALA A 372 19.02 22.71 -12.05
C ALA A 372 17.74 22.14 -12.69
N LEU A 373 17.16 21.10 -12.07
CA LEU A 373 15.90 20.48 -12.50
C LEU A 373 14.67 21.07 -11.80
N SER A 374 14.84 22.06 -10.92
CA SER A 374 13.77 22.76 -10.20
C SER A 374 13.71 24.22 -10.66
N TRP A 375 12.83 24.52 -11.59
CA TRP A 375 12.77 25.87 -12.17
C TRP A 375 11.94 26.80 -11.32
N ASN A 376 12.40 28.05 -11.15
CA ASN A 376 11.61 29.08 -10.44
C ASN A 376 10.50 29.67 -11.32
N GLY A 377 10.62 29.54 -12.65
CA GLY A 377 9.58 29.88 -13.63
C GLY A 377 10.01 29.46 -15.04
N LEU A 378 9.05 29.22 -15.92
CA LEU A 378 9.29 28.84 -17.32
C LEU A 378 8.21 29.41 -18.26
N ASP A 379 8.56 29.50 -19.56
CA ASP A 379 7.62 29.76 -20.65
C ASP A 379 6.63 28.61 -20.84
N GLY A 380 5.55 28.83 -21.59
CA GLY A 380 4.53 27.81 -21.86
C GLY A 380 3.57 27.57 -20.69
N ILE A 381 3.48 28.58 -19.81
CA ILE A 381 2.52 28.67 -18.71
C ILE A 381 1.76 29.98 -18.91
N ALA A 382 0.43 29.92 -18.88
CA ALA A 382 -0.42 31.10 -18.98
C ALA A 382 -1.40 31.15 -17.81
N ALA A 383 -1.65 32.35 -17.28
CA ALA A 383 -2.64 32.54 -16.24
C ALA A 383 -4.05 32.62 -16.83
N THR A 384 -5.01 31.93 -16.21
CA THR A 384 -6.43 31.99 -16.57
C THR A 384 -7.23 32.75 -15.51
N GLY A 385 -8.57 32.73 -15.61
CA GLY A 385 -9.43 33.31 -14.57
C GLY A 385 -9.39 32.55 -13.24
N ARG A 386 -9.04 31.25 -13.25
CA ARG A 386 -9.13 30.40 -12.05
C ARG A 386 -7.86 29.60 -11.74
N GLY A 387 -7.00 29.36 -12.74
CA GLY A 387 -5.83 28.50 -12.59
C GLY A 387 -4.66 28.92 -13.47
N LEU A 388 -3.76 27.96 -13.72
CA LEU A 388 -2.66 28.08 -14.67
C LEU A 388 -2.83 27.04 -15.77
N LEU A 389 -2.81 27.51 -17.01
CA LEU A 389 -2.80 26.70 -18.20
C LEU A 389 -1.35 26.27 -18.49
N LEU A 390 -1.07 24.99 -18.32
CA LEU A 390 0.25 24.37 -18.45
C LEU A 390 0.32 23.63 -19.78
N ASN A 391 1.29 23.98 -20.63
CA ASN A 391 1.58 23.20 -21.83
C ASN A 391 1.94 21.74 -21.49
N ALA A 392 1.81 20.85 -22.48
CA ALA A 392 2.09 19.43 -22.32
C ALA A 392 3.46 19.13 -21.69
N ASN A 393 4.47 19.94 -21.99
CA ASN A 393 5.82 19.77 -21.45
C ASN A 393 6.08 20.55 -20.14
N ARG A 394 5.03 20.93 -19.41
CA ARG A 394 5.11 21.70 -18.15
C ARG A 394 4.36 21.02 -17.03
N GLY A 395 4.81 21.30 -15.80
CA GLY A 395 4.18 20.85 -14.57
C GLY A 395 4.55 21.70 -13.36
N VAL A 396 3.90 21.41 -12.25
CA VAL A 396 4.14 22.04 -10.94
C VAL A 396 4.34 20.96 -9.90
N ALA A 397 5.36 21.09 -9.05
CA ALA A 397 5.67 20.11 -8.01
C ALA A 397 6.17 20.73 -6.71
N PHE A 398 5.95 20.00 -5.62
CA PHE A 398 6.64 20.24 -4.36
C PHE A 398 7.96 19.48 -4.34
N VAL A 399 9.00 20.08 -3.75
CA VAL A 399 10.26 19.39 -3.47
C VAL A 399 10.27 18.99 -2.00
N VAL A 400 10.51 17.72 -1.71
CA VAL A 400 10.35 17.14 -0.37
C VAL A 400 11.61 16.42 0.03
N GLN A 401 12.01 16.52 1.30
CA GLN A 401 13.04 15.66 1.89
C GLN A 401 12.42 14.34 2.35
N THR A 402 12.88 13.23 1.79
CA THR A 402 12.24 11.91 1.88
C THR A 402 13.13 10.88 2.56
N THR A 403 14.13 11.31 3.33
CA THR A 403 15.05 10.40 4.04
C THR A 403 14.28 9.46 4.97
N HIS A 404 13.29 9.99 5.71
CA HIS A 404 12.48 9.22 6.67
C HIS A 404 11.07 8.95 6.12
N ALA A 405 10.38 9.99 5.63
CA ALA A 405 9.05 9.86 5.05
C ALA A 405 9.12 9.34 3.62
N LYS A 406 8.40 8.25 3.34
CA LYS A 406 8.40 7.62 2.00
C LYS A 406 7.03 7.50 1.35
N GLU A 407 5.96 7.80 2.08
CA GLU A 407 4.59 7.64 1.64
C GLU A 407 3.88 8.99 1.59
N PHE A 408 3.36 9.31 0.41
CA PHE A 408 2.74 10.58 0.10
C PHE A 408 1.44 10.38 -0.67
N ALA A 409 0.53 11.35 -0.62
CA ALA A 409 -0.61 11.41 -1.53
C ALA A 409 -0.68 12.78 -2.18
N LEU A 410 -0.65 12.79 -3.52
CA LEU A 410 -0.81 14.01 -4.30
C LEU A 410 -2.30 14.19 -4.63
N ALA A 411 -2.84 15.36 -4.29
CA ALA A 411 -4.17 15.75 -4.70
C ALA A 411 -4.08 17.02 -5.54
N HIS A 412 -4.70 17.00 -6.71
CA HIS A 412 -4.78 18.13 -7.61
C HIS A 412 -6.24 18.40 -7.97
N TRP A 413 -6.50 19.61 -8.46
CA TRP A 413 -7.80 19.97 -9.03
C TRP A 413 -7.56 20.73 -10.32
N LEU A 414 -8.12 20.22 -11.41
CA LEU A 414 -8.17 20.95 -12.68
C LEU A 414 -9.45 21.78 -12.74
N VAL A 415 -9.39 22.92 -13.43
CA VAL A 415 -10.51 23.85 -13.52
C VAL A 415 -11.77 23.13 -14.03
N GLY A 416 -12.89 23.36 -13.35
CA GLY A 416 -14.17 22.72 -13.67
C GLY A 416 -14.25 21.22 -13.32
N GLY A 417 -13.25 20.67 -12.63
CA GLY A 417 -13.19 19.23 -12.33
C GLY A 417 -12.83 18.39 -13.55
N ALA A 418 -12.11 18.97 -14.51
CA ALA A 418 -11.66 18.27 -15.71
C ALA A 418 -10.70 17.11 -15.38
N ASP A 419 -10.65 16.14 -16.29
CA ASP A 419 -9.66 15.07 -16.28
C ASP A 419 -8.41 15.50 -17.07
N GLY A 420 -7.24 14.99 -16.68
CA GLY A 420 -6.01 15.31 -17.40
C GLY A 420 -4.75 15.23 -16.56
N GLY A 421 -3.63 15.31 -17.26
CA GLY A 421 -2.30 15.33 -16.67
C GLY A 421 -1.83 13.98 -16.13
N ARG A 422 -0.55 13.94 -15.75
CA ARG A 422 0.12 12.75 -15.22
C ARG A 422 0.84 13.05 -13.92
N LEU A 423 0.88 12.07 -13.03
CA LEU A 423 1.75 12.11 -11.86
C LEU A 423 3.17 12.15 -12.37
N CYS A 424 3.97 13.07 -11.87
CA CYS A 424 5.39 13.17 -12.18
C CYS A 424 6.18 13.18 -10.87
N VAL A 425 7.17 12.30 -10.81
CA VAL A 425 8.09 12.17 -9.69
C VAL A 425 9.52 12.18 -10.19
N ARG A 426 10.38 13.04 -9.64
CA ARG A 426 11.84 12.91 -9.80
C ARG A 426 12.46 12.55 -8.47
N CYS A 427 13.34 11.55 -8.48
CA CYS A 427 14.02 11.05 -7.29
C CYS A 427 15.47 11.49 -7.28
N PHE A 428 15.95 11.91 -6.11
CA PHE A 428 17.33 12.35 -5.90
C PHE A 428 17.96 11.62 -4.71
N ASP A 429 19.27 11.41 -4.78
CA ASP A 429 20.06 10.86 -3.69
C ASP A 429 20.40 11.92 -2.62
N GLY A 430 21.19 11.52 -1.61
CA GLY A 430 21.59 12.41 -0.51
C GLY A 430 22.44 13.62 -0.95
N ALA A 431 23.04 13.58 -2.14
CA ALA A 431 23.78 14.68 -2.73
C ALA A 431 22.91 15.59 -3.62
N GLY A 432 21.61 15.27 -3.78
CA GLY A 432 20.71 16.00 -4.67
C GLY A 432 20.93 15.66 -6.14
N THR A 433 21.55 14.53 -6.46
CA THR A 433 21.73 14.03 -7.84
C THR A 433 20.60 13.10 -8.20
N VAL A 434 20.09 13.21 -9.43
CA VAL A 434 18.99 12.38 -9.93
C VAL A 434 19.34 10.88 -9.88
N ARG A 435 18.40 10.08 -9.40
CA ARG A 435 18.50 8.61 -9.37
C ARG A 435 17.85 8.05 -10.64
N GLU A 436 18.69 7.74 -11.63
CA GLU A 436 18.19 7.36 -12.95
C GLU A 436 17.72 5.89 -13.00
N ASN A 437 16.52 5.70 -13.55
CA ASN A 437 15.93 4.41 -13.94
C ASN A 437 16.08 3.25 -12.94
N GLN A 438 15.74 3.51 -11.68
CA GLN A 438 15.59 2.50 -10.63
C GLN A 438 14.09 2.19 -10.38
N PRO A 439 13.52 1.08 -10.89
CA PRO A 439 12.09 0.77 -10.79
C PRO A 439 11.52 0.81 -9.36
N GLN A 440 12.34 0.49 -8.37
CA GLN A 440 12.01 0.51 -6.94
C GLN A 440 12.00 1.90 -6.30
N ASP A 441 12.45 2.94 -7.01
CA ASP A 441 12.53 4.30 -6.46
C ASP A 441 11.17 5.00 -6.42
N VAL A 442 10.21 4.59 -7.26
CA VAL A 442 8.85 5.17 -7.27
C VAL A 442 7.80 4.12 -7.60
N LEU A 443 6.80 4.00 -6.74
CA LEU A 443 5.56 3.27 -7.01
C LEU A 443 4.36 4.21 -6.80
N ALA A 444 3.27 3.98 -7.54
CA ALA A 444 2.02 4.73 -7.41
C ALA A 444 0.81 3.79 -7.25
N SER A 445 -0.30 4.32 -6.72
CA SER A 445 -1.59 3.60 -6.67
C SER A 445 -2.30 3.62 -8.02
N GLY A 446 -3.01 2.57 -8.40
CA GLY A 446 -3.86 2.58 -9.61
C GLY A 446 -3.14 2.61 -10.97
N THR A 447 -1.88 3.07 -11.05
CA THR A 447 -1.07 3.12 -12.27
C THR A 447 0.37 2.66 -12.01
N THR A 448 1.02 2.16 -13.06
CA THR A 448 2.46 1.89 -13.05
C THR A 448 3.22 3.17 -13.40
N MET A 449 4.38 3.38 -12.77
CA MET A 449 5.29 4.48 -13.07
C MET A 449 6.26 4.08 -14.17
N GLN A 450 6.44 4.95 -15.15
CA GLN A 450 7.31 4.75 -16.32
C GLN A 450 8.46 5.74 -16.28
N TRP A 451 9.69 5.25 -16.46
CA TRP A 451 10.86 6.09 -16.56
C TRP A 451 10.90 6.80 -17.92
N ASP A 452 10.99 8.12 -17.91
CA ASP A 452 11.19 8.95 -19.09
C ASP A 452 12.63 9.48 -19.12
N THR A 453 13.41 8.97 -20.08
CA THR A 453 14.83 9.32 -20.23
C THR A 453 15.05 10.80 -20.58
N ALA A 454 14.14 11.42 -21.33
CA ALA A 454 14.30 12.81 -21.76
C ALA A 454 14.25 13.77 -20.58
N SER A 455 13.21 13.64 -19.74
CA SER A 455 12.94 14.51 -18.60
C SER A 455 13.56 14.05 -17.28
N LYS A 456 14.19 12.86 -17.30
CA LYS A 456 14.75 12.17 -16.13
C LYS A 456 13.75 12.08 -14.98
N SER A 457 12.54 11.64 -15.31
CA SER A 457 11.43 11.57 -14.36
C SER A 457 10.63 10.29 -14.49
N TRP A 458 10.00 9.89 -13.39
CA TRP A 458 8.99 8.86 -13.36
C TRP A 458 7.62 9.48 -13.61
N GLN A 459 6.89 8.98 -14.59
CA GLN A 459 5.59 9.49 -14.98
C GLN A 459 4.54 8.39 -14.88
N ALA A 460 3.33 8.71 -14.43
CA ALA A 460 2.23 7.74 -14.44
C ALA A 460 1.98 7.24 -15.87
N GLY A 461 1.83 5.93 -16.06
CA GLY A 461 1.52 5.33 -17.35
C GLY A 461 0.13 5.68 -17.90
N ALA A 462 -0.79 6.13 -17.04
CA ALA A 462 -2.12 6.58 -17.41
C ALA A 462 -2.39 8.03 -16.99
N VAL A 463 -3.32 8.68 -17.71
CA VAL A 463 -3.86 10.00 -17.37
C VAL A 463 -4.62 9.93 -16.03
N MET A 464 -4.53 10.99 -15.23
CA MET A 464 -5.35 11.12 -14.03
C MET A 464 -6.80 11.45 -14.39
N GLN A 465 -7.65 10.43 -14.38
CA GLN A 465 -9.08 10.56 -14.70
C GLN A 465 -9.95 9.98 -13.59
N ASP A 466 -11.13 10.54 -13.40
CA ASP A 466 -12.09 10.06 -12.40
C ASP A 466 -12.64 8.67 -12.78
N SER A 467 -12.96 8.46 -14.05
CA SER A 467 -13.53 7.19 -14.57
C SER A 467 -12.61 5.98 -14.39
N SER A 468 -11.29 6.21 -14.35
CA SER A 468 -10.28 5.18 -14.11
C SER A 468 -9.83 5.11 -12.65
N LEU A 469 -10.47 5.86 -11.75
CA LEU A 469 -10.12 6.00 -10.34
C LEU A 469 -8.67 6.47 -10.09
N ASN A 470 -8.05 7.06 -11.11
CA ASN A 470 -6.64 7.47 -11.09
C ASN A 470 -6.43 8.91 -10.61
N ARG A 471 -7.50 9.67 -10.36
CA ARG A 471 -7.38 11.06 -9.88
C ARG A 471 -6.74 11.18 -8.49
N ARG A 472 -6.83 10.13 -7.68
CA ARG A 472 -6.21 10.04 -6.35
C ARG A 472 -5.03 9.10 -6.42
N GLN A 473 -3.84 9.64 -6.18
CA GLN A 473 -2.60 8.89 -6.31
C GLN A 473 -1.79 8.98 -5.03
N THR A 474 -1.51 7.84 -4.44
CA THR A 474 -0.45 7.72 -3.44
C THR A 474 0.87 7.43 -4.15
N VAL A 475 1.96 7.95 -3.61
CA VAL A 475 3.32 7.71 -4.08
C VAL A 475 4.12 7.08 -2.96
N ARG A 476 4.80 5.96 -3.26
CA ARG A 476 5.83 5.36 -2.41
C ARG A 476 7.19 5.60 -3.04
N LEU A 477 8.13 6.09 -2.25
CA LEU A 477 9.51 6.31 -2.69
C LEU A 477 10.45 5.23 -2.17
N GLY A 478 11.47 4.87 -2.94
CA GLY A 478 12.48 3.89 -2.54
C GLY A 478 13.33 4.32 -1.35
N ALA A 479 13.97 3.35 -0.68
CA ALA A 479 14.84 3.61 0.46
C ALA A 479 15.99 4.58 0.13
N GLY A 480 16.57 4.45 -1.08
CA GLY A 480 17.68 5.29 -1.56
C GLY A 480 17.31 6.72 -1.97
N VAL A 481 16.03 7.09 -1.98
CA VAL A 481 15.55 8.42 -2.37
C VAL A 481 15.60 9.37 -1.17
N ALA A 482 16.50 10.35 -1.18
CA ALA A 482 16.63 11.33 -0.10
C ALA A 482 15.82 12.61 -0.35
N PHE A 483 15.58 12.96 -1.61
CA PHE A 483 14.68 14.04 -2.00
C PHE A 483 13.81 13.63 -3.18
N ALA A 484 12.63 14.22 -3.29
CA ALA A 484 11.77 14.04 -4.46
C ALA A 484 11.05 15.31 -4.87
N GLN A 485 10.90 15.50 -6.19
CA GLN A 485 9.87 16.38 -6.75
C GLN A 485 8.61 15.54 -6.92
N ILE A 486 7.48 15.97 -6.36
CA ILE A 486 6.19 15.27 -6.48
C ILE A 486 5.14 16.27 -6.99
N GLY A 487 4.58 16.00 -8.17
CA GLY A 487 3.64 16.93 -8.79
C GLY A 487 2.90 16.37 -10.00
N ILE A 488 2.33 17.28 -10.77
CA ILE A 488 1.53 16.96 -11.97
C ILE A 488 2.08 17.68 -13.19
N ILE A 489 2.08 16.98 -14.33
CA ILE A 489 2.50 17.49 -15.65
C ILE A 489 1.34 17.36 -16.66
N GLY A 490 1.34 18.16 -17.73
CA GLY A 490 0.34 18.03 -18.80
C GLY A 490 0.50 16.74 -19.63
N PHE A 491 1.73 16.44 -20.05
CA PHE A 491 2.22 15.33 -20.91
C PHE A 491 1.39 15.01 -22.16
N ASP A 492 0.18 14.46 -21.98
CA ASP A 492 -0.74 14.09 -23.07
C ASP A 492 -1.47 15.28 -23.69
N GLY A 493 -1.32 16.47 -23.10
CA GLY A 493 -1.96 17.68 -23.57
C GLY A 493 -1.81 18.83 -22.59
N GLN A 494 -2.41 19.95 -22.95
CA GLN A 494 -2.50 21.11 -22.08
C GLN A 494 -3.47 20.83 -20.92
N ILE A 495 -3.11 21.25 -19.70
CA ILE A 495 -3.99 21.13 -18.53
C ILE A 495 -4.17 22.49 -17.85
N GLU A 496 -5.34 22.75 -17.27
CA GLU A 496 -5.60 23.96 -16.49
C GLU A 496 -5.68 23.62 -15.01
N LEU A 497 -4.58 23.88 -14.27
CA LEU A 497 -4.41 23.49 -12.87
C LEU A 497 -4.89 24.61 -11.92
N GLU A 498 -5.85 24.30 -11.05
CA GLU A 498 -6.47 25.24 -10.09
C GLU A 498 -5.88 25.11 -8.69
N ALA A 499 -5.69 23.89 -8.19
CA ALA A 499 -5.15 23.63 -6.85
C ALA A 499 -4.20 22.41 -6.81
N LEU A 500 -3.23 22.42 -5.90
CA LEU A 500 -2.30 21.32 -5.66
C LEU A 500 -2.04 21.14 -4.16
N ARG A 501 -2.05 19.89 -3.68
CA ARG A 501 -1.87 19.55 -2.26
C ARG A 501 -1.05 18.27 -2.13
N LEU A 502 -0.21 18.23 -1.11
CA LEU A 502 0.57 17.06 -0.74
C LEU A 502 0.24 16.65 0.68
N TYR A 503 -0.10 15.38 0.84
CA TYR A 503 -0.35 14.75 2.12
C TYR A 503 0.73 13.71 2.42
N GLY A 504 0.96 13.43 3.70
CA GLY A 504 1.81 12.36 4.18
C GLY A 504 1.17 11.61 5.34
N LEU A 505 1.86 10.58 5.81
CA LEU A 505 1.45 9.83 6.99
C LEU A 505 1.58 10.69 8.27
N PRO A 506 0.70 10.49 9.27
CA PRO A 506 0.72 11.27 10.51
C PRO A 506 2.02 11.15 11.32
N GLU A 507 2.73 10.02 11.23
CA GLU A 507 3.99 9.78 11.93
C GLU A 507 5.14 10.67 11.47
N ASP A 508 5.08 11.19 10.24
CA ASP A 508 6.17 11.95 9.64
C ASP A 508 5.80 13.42 9.40
N ALA A 509 6.80 14.30 9.42
CA ALA A 509 6.70 15.71 9.07
C ALA A 509 7.92 16.14 8.25
N PRO A 510 8.10 15.60 7.02
CA PRO A 510 9.26 15.92 6.20
C PRO A 510 9.30 17.41 5.82
N ALA A 511 10.51 17.93 5.65
CA ALA A 511 10.69 19.30 5.16
C ALA A 511 10.22 19.42 3.70
N ILE A 512 9.45 20.47 3.43
CA ILE A 512 9.11 20.92 2.08
C ILE A 512 10.10 22.02 1.71
N LEU A 513 10.84 21.81 0.63
CA LEU A 513 11.94 22.67 0.21
C LEU A 513 11.45 23.63 -0.88
N TYR A 514 11.56 24.92 -0.64
CA TYR A 514 11.40 25.98 -1.62
C TYR A 514 12.08 27.25 -1.08
N GLY A 515 12.66 28.06 -1.97
CA GLY A 515 13.32 29.31 -1.59
C GLY A 515 14.55 29.17 -0.68
N CYS A 516 15.08 27.96 -0.50
CA CYS A 516 16.30 27.73 0.27
C CYS A 516 17.54 28.08 -0.59
N PRO A 517 18.70 28.41 0.00
CA PRO A 517 19.92 28.68 -0.78
C PRO A 517 20.33 27.55 -1.73
N SER A 518 20.12 26.29 -1.32
CA SER A 518 20.39 25.10 -2.14
C SER A 518 19.27 24.75 -3.12
N LEU A 519 18.10 25.39 -3.01
CA LEU A 519 16.94 25.20 -3.87
C LEU A 519 16.14 26.52 -3.99
N PRO A 520 16.60 27.47 -4.81
CA PRO A 520 16.00 28.80 -4.91
C PRO A 520 14.67 28.81 -5.68
N ALA A 521 14.15 27.66 -6.09
CA ALA A 521 12.85 27.56 -6.76
C ALA A 521 11.69 27.74 -5.78
N GLY A 522 10.56 28.23 -6.30
CA GLY A 522 9.33 28.44 -5.53
C GLY A 522 9.33 29.68 -4.63
N THR A 523 10.27 30.61 -4.82
CA THR A 523 10.24 31.91 -4.16
C THR A 523 10.09 33.04 -5.16
N ARG A 524 9.25 34.01 -4.79
CA ARG A 524 9.11 35.28 -5.50
C ARG A 524 10.00 36.38 -4.92
N THR A 525 10.67 36.12 -3.80
CA THR A 525 11.57 37.05 -3.13
C THR A 525 13.01 36.63 -3.39
N LEU A 526 13.81 37.57 -3.88
CA LEU A 526 15.24 37.46 -4.04
C LEU A 526 15.87 38.39 -3.02
N ALA A 527 16.87 37.93 -2.27
CA ALA A 527 17.57 38.75 -1.30
C ALA A 527 19.08 38.54 -1.44
N LEU A 528 19.84 39.62 -1.30
CA LEU A 528 21.30 39.60 -1.25
C LEU A 528 21.78 40.60 -0.20
N GLU A 529 22.87 40.26 0.47
CA GLU A 529 23.62 41.17 1.33
C GLU A 529 25.02 41.39 0.75
N THR A 530 25.49 42.63 0.78
CA THR A 530 26.85 43.02 0.40
C THR A 530 27.38 44.09 1.36
N SER A 531 28.62 44.52 1.21
CA SER A 531 29.15 45.66 1.96
C SER A 531 29.16 46.90 1.06
N TRP A 532 28.73 48.04 1.61
CA TRP A 532 28.84 49.33 0.93
C TRP A 532 29.60 50.32 1.80
N ASP A 533 30.77 50.73 1.30
CA ASP A 533 31.50 51.89 1.80
C ASP A 533 30.91 53.15 1.16
N LEU A 534 30.09 53.87 1.91
CA LEU A 534 29.42 55.07 1.42
C LEU A 534 30.46 56.18 1.31
N PRO A 535 30.72 56.75 0.11
CA PRO A 535 31.67 57.83 0.00
C PRO A 535 31.18 59.05 0.80
N SER A 536 32.09 59.90 1.25
CA SER A 536 31.72 61.15 1.91
C SER A 536 30.77 61.98 1.04
N LEU A 537 29.56 62.24 1.55
CA LEU A 537 28.48 62.93 0.85
C LEU A 537 28.26 64.32 1.43
N GLY A 538 28.51 65.38 0.64
CA GLY A 538 28.08 66.72 0.99
C GLY A 538 26.54 66.88 1.02
N PRO A 539 26.02 68.00 1.57
CA PRO A 539 24.57 68.24 1.63
C PRO A 539 23.91 68.14 0.24
N GLY A 540 22.85 67.33 0.12
CA GLY A 540 22.13 67.09 -1.14
C GLY A 540 22.83 66.16 -2.15
N ALA A 541 24.07 65.73 -1.89
CA ALA A 541 24.81 64.83 -2.76
C ALA A 541 24.23 63.40 -2.74
N THR A 542 24.43 62.67 -3.84
CA THR A 542 23.98 61.28 -3.99
C THR A 542 25.14 60.34 -4.32
N ALA A 543 25.15 59.16 -3.72
CA ALA A 543 25.99 58.04 -4.14
C ALA A 543 25.12 56.88 -4.63
N ASN A 544 25.64 56.14 -5.62
CA ASN A 544 24.98 54.96 -6.17
C ASN A 544 25.87 53.74 -6.01
N VAL A 545 25.26 52.59 -5.75
CA VAL A 545 25.89 51.28 -5.88
C VAL A 545 24.97 50.35 -6.66
N ASP A 546 25.53 49.60 -7.59
CA ASP A 546 24.82 48.57 -8.35
C ASP A 546 25.07 47.21 -7.69
N VAL A 547 24.03 46.63 -7.13
CA VAL A 547 24.06 45.32 -6.46
C VAL A 547 23.58 44.25 -7.43
N THR A 548 24.39 43.23 -7.66
CA THR A 548 24.01 42.09 -8.51
C THR A 548 23.02 41.21 -7.78
N VAL A 549 21.75 41.20 -8.19
CA VAL A 549 20.70 40.33 -7.63
C VAL A 549 20.23 39.37 -8.71
N PRO A 550 20.81 38.15 -8.83
CA PRO A 550 20.47 37.19 -9.88
C PRO A 550 18.97 36.89 -9.92
N GLY A 551 18.39 36.99 -11.12
CA GLY A 551 16.97 36.80 -11.36
C GLY A 551 16.14 38.09 -11.31
N ALA A 552 16.65 39.22 -10.81
CA ALA A 552 15.91 40.49 -10.81
C ALA A 552 15.60 40.97 -12.24
N ARG A 553 14.37 41.46 -12.48
CA ARG A 553 13.92 41.97 -13.79
C ARG A 553 13.31 43.36 -13.64
N ARG A 554 13.40 44.16 -14.70
CA ARG A 554 12.79 45.51 -14.72
C ARG A 554 11.29 45.43 -14.40
N GLY A 555 10.85 46.31 -13.52
CA GLY A 555 9.46 46.38 -13.05
C GLY A 555 9.16 45.45 -11.87
N ASP A 556 10.10 44.63 -11.41
CA ASP A 556 9.99 44.01 -10.09
C ASP A 556 10.10 45.09 -8.99
N PHE A 557 9.49 44.83 -7.84
CA PHE A 557 9.64 45.71 -6.68
C PHE A 557 11.02 45.50 -6.06
N ALA A 558 11.67 46.57 -5.64
CA ALA A 558 12.95 46.52 -4.94
C ALA A 558 12.85 47.30 -3.62
N ASP A 559 13.55 46.80 -2.60
CA ASP A 559 13.74 47.48 -1.32
C ASP A 559 15.22 47.33 -0.90
N ALA A 560 15.73 48.29 -0.12
CA ALA A 560 17.12 48.30 0.33
C ALA A 560 17.24 48.84 1.76
N SER A 561 18.11 48.22 2.55
CA SER A 561 18.42 48.63 3.93
C SER A 561 19.92 48.63 4.14
N LEU A 562 20.45 49.70 4.72
CA LEU A 562 21.85 49.82 5.11
C LEU A 562 21.95 49.77 6.64
N ASP A 563 22.80 48.90 7.16
CA ASP A 563 23.00 48.68 8.60
C ASP A 563 23.84 49.80 9.24
N THR A 564 23.31 51.02 9.19
CA THR A 564 23.89 52.22 9.80
C THR A 564 22.80 53.26 10.08
N SER A 565 23.14 54.33 10.80
CA SER A 565 22.18 55.37 11.18
C SER A 565 21.69 56.17 9.97
N SER A 566 20.41 56.03 9.62
CA SER A 566 19.78 56.69 8.45
C SER A 566 19.35 58.14 8.69
N ILE A 567 19.68 58.75 9.84
CA ILE A 567 19.19 60.09 10.21
C ILE A 567 19.58 61.20 9.21
N ALA A 568 20.63 60.97 8.42
CA ALA A 568 21.20 61.97 7.53
C ALA A 568 21.03 61.67 6.04
N PHE A 569 20.51 60.49 5.66
CA PHE A 569 20.34 60.11 4.26
C PHE A 569 19.08 59.29 4.01
N VAL A 570 18.53 59.42 2.79
CA VAL A 570 17.43 58.58 2.29
C VAL A 570 18.00 57.54 1.34
N LEU A 571 17.53 56.30 1.46
CA LEU A 571 17.82 55.22 0.53
C LEU A 571 16.65 55.04 -0.43
N ASP A 572 16.95 55.11 -1.72
CA ASP A 572 16.04 54.71 -2.80
C ASP A 572 16.65 53.52 -3.54
N CYS A 573 15.83 52.62 -4.06
CA CYS A 573 16.34 51.57 -4.95
C CYS A 573 15.33 51.19 -6.03
N HIS A 574 15.84 50.64 -7.13
CA HIS A 574 15.04 50.08 -8.20
C HIS A 574 15.85 49.08 -9.02
N VAL A 575 15.15 48.15 -9.69
CA VAL A 575 15.81 47.23 -10.63
C VAL A 575 16.25 48.00 -11.87
N TRP A 576 17.54 48.30 -11.94
CA TRP A 576 18.17 49.11 -12.99
C TRP A 576 18.27 48.34 -14.32
N SER A 577 18.75 47.10 -14.23
CA SER A 577 18.88 46.19 -15.36
C SER A 577 18.65 44.75 -14.92
N ASN A 578 18.68 43.80 -15.87
CA ASN A 578 18.55 42.39 -15.52
C ASN A 578 19.66 42.00 -14.55
N ASN A 579 19.27 41.33 -13.46
CA ASN A 579 20.15 40.91 -12.38
C ASN A 579 20.82 42.04 -11.59
N SER A 580 20.36 43.30 -11.70
CA SER A 580 21.01 44.44 -11.05
C SER A 580 20.00 45.41 -10.43
N VAL A 581 20.20 45.70 -9.15
CA VAL A 581 19.47 46.73 -8.41
C VAL A 581 20.41 47.90 -8.18
N ARG A 582 19.96 49.09 -8.56
CA ARG A 582 20.67 50.32 -8.19
C ARG A 582 20.11 50.82 -6.87
N VAL A 583 20.99 51.00 -5.89
CA VAL A 583 20.69 51.66 -4.63
C VAL A 583 21.30 53.05 -4.67
N THR A 584 20.51 54.06 -4.32
CA THR A 584 20.91 55.46 -4.26
C THR A 584 20.77 55.95 -2.82
N ALA A 585 21.86 56.41 -2.23
CA ALA A 585 21.83 57.14 -0.97
C ALA A 585 21.89 58.64 -1.27
N ARG A 586 20.95 59.41 -0.74
CA ARG A 586 20.93 60.87 -0.85
C ARG A 586 21.10 61.49 0.53
N ASN A 587 22.12 62.30 0.71
CA ASN A 587 22.28 63.09 1.95
C ASN A 587 21.18 64.17 2.01
N VAL A 588 20.31 64.07 3.00
CA VAL A 588 19.21 65.02 3.26
C VAL A 588 19.49 65.94 4.45
N SER A 589 20.68 65.81 5.06
CA SER A 589 21.15 66.68 6.13
C SER A 589 21.83 67.95 5.60
N ALA A 590 22.07 68.90 6.51
CA ALA A 590 22.81 70.14 6.22
C ALA A 590 24.33 70.00 6.35
N SER A 591 24.85 68.82 6.71
CA SER A 591 26.27 68.56 6.94
C SER A 591 26.80 67.48 5.98
N THR A 592 28.11 67.44 5.78
CA THR A 592 28.76 66.30 5.14
C THR A 592 28.60 65.05 6.01
N VAL A 593 28.22 63.94 5.39
CA VAL A 593 28.07 62.63 6.02
C VAL A 593 29.20 61.74 5.53
N ASP A 594 29.91 61.12 6.46
CA ASP A 594 30.99 60.15 6.19
C ASP A 594 30.79 58.97 7.13
N LEU A 595 30.53 57.79 6.58
CA LEU A 595 30.16 56.59 7.33
C LEU A 595 31.12 55.47 6.96
N ALA A 596 31.50 54.67 7.95
CA ALA A 596 32.25 53.45 7.68
C ALA A 596 31.41 52.48 6.82
N ALA A 597 32.11 51.60 6.09
CA ALA A 597 31.48 50.51 5.36
C ALA A 597 30.51 49.71 6.23
N ALA A 598 29.30 49.49 5.72
CA ALA A 598 28.22 48.81 6.42
C ALA A 598 27.54 47.76 5.51
N PRO A 599 26.96 46.69 6.10
CA PRO A 599 26.11 45.76 5.37
C PRO A 599 24.94 46.46 4.67
N LEU A 600 24.80 46.22 3.37
CA LEU A 600 23.70 46.64 2.52
C LEU A 600 22.89 45.39 2.14
N ALA A 601 21.66 45.31 2.63
CA ALA A 601 20.69 44.30 2.22
C ALA A 601 19.80 44.84 1.10
N VAL A 602 19.65 44.07 0.03
CA VAL A 602 18.76 44.38 -1.10
C VAL A 602 17.77 43.23 -1.27
N GLN A 603 16.49 43.57 -1.37
CA GLN A 603 15.41 42.64 -1.62
C GLN A 603 14.70 43.00 -2.92
N VAL A 604 14.42 41.99 -3.76
CA VAL A 604 13.59 42.11 -4.95
C VAL A 604 12.39 41.19 -4.83
N VAL A 605 11.20 41.71 -5.09
CA VAL A 605 9.95 40.94 -5.04
C VAL A 605 9.31 40.91 -6.42
N LYS A 606 9.16 39.69 -6.97
CA LYS A 606 8.47 39.46 -8.23
C LYS A 606 7.01 39.84 -8.12
N ARG A 607 6.50 40.45 -9.19
CA ARG A 607 5.08 40.80 -9.32
C ARG A 607 4.24 39.54 -9.45
N ARG A 608 3.10 39.51 -8.76
CA ARG A 608 2.05 38.52 -9.04
C ARG A 608 1.55 38.69 -10.47
N VAL A 609 1.01 37.63 -11.05
CA VAL A 609 0.30 37.76 -12.32
C VAL A 609 -1.03 38.48 -12.02
N PRO A 610 -1.31 39.65 -12.62
CA PRO A 610 -2.53 40.41 -12.36
C PRO A 610 -3.76 39.68 -12.88
#